data_AF-A0AAU6DY36-F1
#
_entry.id   AF-A0AAU6DY36-F1
#
_cell.length_a   1.000
_cell.length_b   1.000
_cell.length_c   1.000
_cell.angle_alpha   90.00
_cell.angle_beta   90.00
_cell.angle_gamma   90.00
#
_symmetry.space_group_name_H-M   'P 1'
#
loop_
_entity.id
_entity.type
_entity.pdbx_description
1 polymer ?
#
loop_
_entity_poly.entity_id
_entity_poly.type
_entity_poly.pdbx_seq_one_letter_code
_entity_poly.pdbx_strand_id
1 'polypeptide(L)'
;MITQQGERWFTAADAAELFGPGVVTGSTTGRWVWYEEHDPAAAVRVALGVARRSWVDAVAVAPAGAALAQAGLALAFAKHLHKVRRERGLRGAWVMSPLQPPLPRLRLCRIPHLVTAAGPDGAWQDVVLWEVMTEARFTAWLGREPVGLAGLDARLPRLLGLRRAARDGTLPDTQAVRALQELLRTRCLSTRLVLEHPNLFESLITLKEAR
;
A
#
# COMPACT_ATOMS: atom_id res chain seq x y z
N MET A 1 1.56 -26.40 -13.47
CA MET A 1 1.00 -26.38 -14.84
C MET A 1 1.01 -24.93 -15.31
N ILE A 2 1.85 -24.60 -16.30
CA ILE A 2 1.93 -23.25 -16.90
C ILE A 2 0.90 -23.21 -18.02
N THR A 3 -0.01 -22.24 -18.00
CA THR A 3 -0.97 -22.06 -19.11
C THR A 3 -0.35 -21.19 -20.21
N GLN A 4 -0.97 -21.20 -21.41
CA GLN A 4 -0.53 -20.47 -22.61
C GLN A 4 -0.39 -18.93 -22.44
N GLN A 5 -0.75 -18.36 -21.29
CA GLN A 5 -0.66 -16.92 -20.97
C GLN A 5 0.40 -16.57 -19.90
N GLY A 6 1.29 -17.50 -19.56
CA GLY A 6 2.27 -17.29 -18.48
C GLY A 6 1.63 -17.31 -17.08
N GLU A 7 0.38 -17.74 -16.96
CA GLU A 7 -0.29 -17.92 -15.67
C GLU A 7 0.23 -19.21 -15.00
N ARG A 8 0.76 -19.08 -13.79
CA ARG A 8 1.14 -20.21 -12.93
C ARG A 8 0.27 -20.22 -11.67
N TRP A 9 -0.39 -21.34 -11.42
CA TRP A 9 -1.06 -21.60 -10.15
C TRP A 9 -0.02 -21.90 -9.08
N PHE A 10 -0.27 -21.44 -7.86
CA PHE A 10 0.64 -21.66 -6.74
C PHE A 10 -0.11 -21.95 -5.43
N THR A 11 0.54 -22.73 -4.58
CA THR A 11 0.11 -23.07 -3.22
C THR A 11 0.80 -22.16 -2.20
N ALA A 12 0.39 -22.24 -0.93
CA ALA A 12 1.08 -21.53 0.16
C ALA A 12 2.55 -21.96 0.33
N ALA A 13 2.91 -23.18 -0.09
CA ALA A 13 4.29 -23.67 -0.09
C ALA A 13 5.11 -23.10 -1.26
N ASP A 14 4.50 -22.96 -2.45
CA ASP A 14 5.12 -22.31 -3.61
C ASP A 14 5.40 -20.82 -3.39
N ALA A 15 4.68 -20.19 -2.43
CA ALA A 15 4.91 -18.81 -2.01
C ALA A 15 6.21 -18.60 -1.23
N ALA A 16 7.03 -19.63 -1.01
CA ALA A 16 8.41 -19.50 -0.55
C ALA A 16 9.43 -19.47 -1.72
N GLU A 17 9.03 -19.81 -2.95
CA GLU A 17 9.93 -20.10 -4.07
C GLU A 17 9.62 -19.32 -5.36
N LEU A 18 9.00 -18.13 -5.32
CA LEU A 18 8.71 -17.40 -6.57
C LEU A 18 9.97 -16.90 -7.31
N PHE A 19 10.00 -17.14 -8.63
CA PHE A 19 11.17 -17.15 -9.51
C PHE A 19 11.40 -15.87 -10.33
N GLY A 20 10.84 -14.72 -9.96
CA GLY A 20 11.08 -13.48 -10.71
C GLY A 20 10.10 -12.34 -10.40
N PRO A 21 10.26 -11.17 -11.04
CA PRO A 21 9.27 -10.11 -11.01
C PRO A 21 7.95 -10.51 -11.68
N GLY A 22 6.83 -9.95 -11.22
CA GLY A 22 5.53 -10.24 -11.80
C GLY A 22 4.35 -9.73 -11.00
N VAL A 23 3.20 -10.34 -11.23
CA VAL A 23 1.92 -10.00 -10.59
C VAL A 23 1.38 -11.22 -9.88
N VAL A 24 1.02 -11.04 -8.62
CA VAL A 24 0.42 -12.06 -7.78
C VAL A 24 -1.02 -11.70 -7.45
N THR A 25 -1.92 -12.66 -7.54
CA THR A 25 -3.34 -12.48 -7.23
C THR A 25 -3.77 -13.34 -6.06
N GLY A 26 -4.75 -12.85 -5.31
CA GLY A 26 -5.50 -13.63 -4.35
C GLY A 26 -6.99 -13.62 -4.67
N SER A 27 -7.67 -14.68 -4.24
CA SER A 27 -9.12 -14.72 -4.10
C SER A 27 -9.53 -15.23 -2.70
N THR A 28 -10.78 -14.95 -2.35
CA THR A 28 -11.46 -15.52 -1.17
C THR A 28 -11.67 -17.03 -1.28
N THR A 29 -11.70 -17.56 -2.49
CA THR A 29 -11.85 -19.00 -2.77
C THR A 29 -10.53 -19.77 -2.69
N GLY A 30 -9.44 -19.12 -2.26
CA GLY A 30 -8.12 -19.74 -2.19
C GLY A 30 -7.47 -19.96 -3.55
N ARG A 31 -7.91 -19.25 -4.60
CA ARG A 31 -7.25 -19.25 -5.91
C ARG A 31 -6.15 -18.21 -5.92
N TRP A 32 -4.95 -18.65 -6.27
CA TRP A 32 -3.76 -17.82 -6.35
C TRP A 32 -3.11 -18.01 -7.71
N VAL A 33 -2.91 -16.90 -8.44
CA VAL A 33 -2.38 -16.91 -9.80
C VAL A 33 -1.22 -15.93 -9.90
N TRP A 34 -0.10 -16.40 -10.42
CA TRP A 34 1.10 -15.65 -10.73
C TRP A 34 1.17 -15.36 -12.23
N TYR A 35 1.50 -14.13 -12.60
CA TYR A 35 1.78 -13.70 -13.96
C TYR A 35 3.20 -13.15 -14.00
N GLU A 36 4.07 -13.76 -14.79
CA GLU A 36 5.43 -13.27 -14.98
C GLU A 36 5.41 -12.07 -15.94
N GLU A 37 6.05 -10.98 -15.53
CA GLU A 37 6.18 -9.76 -16.34
C GLU A 37 7.40 -8.97 -15.88
N HIS A 38 8.34 -8.76 -16.80
CA HIS A 38 9.63 -8.16 -16.51
C HIS A 38 9.66 -6.64 -16.71
N ASP A 39 8.77 -6.07 -17.54
CA ASP A 39 8.59 -4.60 -17.60
C ASP A 39 7.75 -4.15 -16.40
N PRO A 40 8.29 -3.37 -15.44
CA PRO A 40 7.55 -2.95 -14.26
C PRO A 40 6.28 -2.14 -14.60
N ALA A 41 6.29 -1.37 -15.70
CA ALA A 41 5.11 -0.63 -16.13
C ALA A 41 4.05 -1.56 -16.75
N ALA A 42 4.47 -2.60 -17.47
CA ALA A 42 3.59 -3.66 -17.96
C ALA A 42 2.98 -4.47 -16.82
N ALA A 43 3.75 -4.80 -15.78
CA ALA A 43 3.26 -5.53 -14.61
C ALA A 43 2.12 -4.77 -13.93
N VAL A 44 2.22 -3.44 -13.81
CA VAL A 44 1.12 -2.60 -13.32
C VAL A 44 -0.10 -2.65 -14.24
N ARG A 45 0.07 -2.62 -15.57
CA ARG A 45 -1.05 -2.75 -16.52
C ARG A 45 -1.75 -4.11 -16.38
N VAL A 46 -0.98 -5.20 -16.29
CA VAL A 46 -1.49 -6.57 -16.07
C VAL A 46 -2.26 -6.62 -14.75
N ALA A 47 -1.68 -6.12 -13.66
CA ALA A 47 -2.32 -6.09 -12.35
C ALA A 47 -3.65 -5.32 -12.36
N LEU A 48 -3.71 -4.17 -13.02
CA LEU A 48 -4.94 -3.39 -13.17
C LEU A 48 -5.99 -4.11 -14.01
N GLY A 49 -5.59 -4.82 -15.08
CA GLY A 49 -6.49 -5.64 -15.88
C GLY A 49 -7.05 -6.81 -15.08
N VAL A 50 -6.20 -7.50 -14.33
CA VAL A 50 -6.57 -8.65 -13.50
C VAL A 50 -7.45 -8.25 -12.32
N ALA A 51 -7.22 -7.08 -11.71
CA ALA A 51 -8.05 -6.54 -10.62
C ALA A 51 -9.51 -6.26 -11.03
N ARG A 52 -9.83 -6.28 -12.33
CA ARG A 52 -11.21 -6.16 -12.85
C ARG A 52 -11.96 -7.49 -12.89
N ARG A 53 -11.27 -8.63 -12.73
CA ARG A 53 -11.89 -9.96 -12.74
C ARG A 53 -12.71 -10.13 -11.45
N SER A 54 -13.95 -10.59 -11.56
CA SER A 54 -14.92 -10.67 -10.44
C SER A 54 -14.51 -11.63 -9.32
N TRP A 55 -13.65 -12.61 -9.62
CA TRP A 55 -13.15 -13.58 -8.65
C TRP A 55 -11.89 -13.10 -7.90
N VAL A 56 -11.30 -11.98 -8.31
CA VAL A 56 -10.08 -11.43 -7.68
C VAL A 56 -10.50 -10.47 -6.57
N ASP A 57 -9.97 -10.67 -5.36
CA ASP A 57 -10.17 -9.76 -4.23
C ASP A 57 -8.95 -8.87 -3.95
N ALA A 58 -7.76 -9.33 -4.35
CA ALA A 58 -6.49 -8.69 -4.06
C ALA A 58 -5.46 -8.96 -5.16
N VAL A 59 -4.63 -7.96 -5.43
CA VAL A 59 -3.52 -8.06 -6.37
C VAL A 59 -2.29 -7.40 -5.76
N ALA A 60 -1.13 -8.02 -5.87
CA ALA A 60 0.13 -7.37 -5.63
C ALA A 60 1.04 -7.43 -6.87
N VAL A 61 1.74 -6.33 -7.13
CA VAL A 61 2.83 -6.25 -8.10
C VAL A 61 4.12 -6.52 -7.34
N ALA A 62 4.90 -7.49 -7.80
CA ALA A 62 6.20 -7.85 -7.27
C ALA A 62 7.28 -7.34 -8.25
N PRO A 63 7.83 -6.14 -8.04
CA PRO A 63 8.89 -5.61 -8.90
C PRO A 63 10.18 -6.42 -8.75
N ALA A 64 11.09 -6.27 -9.72
CA ALA A 64 12.38 -6.95 -9.69
C ALA A 64 13.16 -6.58 -8.42
N GLY A 65 13.74 -7.58 -7.76
CA GLY A 65 14.49 -7.41 -6.51
C GLY A 65 13.61 -7.28 -5.25
N ALA A 66 12.28 -7.26 -5.35
CA ALA A 66 11.43 -7.36 -4.17
C ALA A 66 11.50 -8.77 -3.59
N ALA A 67 11.68 -8.86 -2.27
CA ALA A 67 11.62 -10.14 -1.58
C ALA A 67 10.19 -10.68 -1.58
N LEU A 68 10.05 -11.99 -1.68
CA LEU A 68 8.75 -12.66 -1.73
C LEU A 68 7.87 -12.36 -0.51
N ALA A 69 8.47 -12.27 0.67
CA ALA A 69 7.79 -11.84 1.90
C ALA A 69 7.16 -10.44 1.76
N GLN A 70 7.80 -9.52 1.04
CA GLN A 70 7.27 -8.17 0.82
C GLN A 70 6.08 -8.19 -0.15
N ALA A 71 6.13 -9.00 -1.21
CA ALA A 71 4.99 -9.21 -2.10
C ALA A 71 3.81 -9.87 -1.37
N GLY A 72 4.09 -10.84 -0.50
CA GLY A 72 3.11 -11.47 0.38
C GLY A 72 2.45 -10.46 1.33
N LEU A 73 3.24 -9.57 1.95
CA LEU A 73 2.73 -8.47 2.78
C LEU A 73 1.83 -7.52 1.97
N ALA A 74 2.27 -7.12 0.77
CA ALA A 74 1.49 -6.26 -0.13
C ALA A 74 0.14 -6.88 -0.48
N LEU A 75 0.11 -8.18 -0.77
CA LEU A 75 -1.12 -8.89 -1.10
C LEU A 75 -2.03 -9.09 0.13
N ALA A 76 -1.46 -9.42 1.30
CA ALA A 76 -2.22 -9.50 2.55
C ALA A 76 -2.88 -8.15 2.88
N PHE A 77 -2.14 -7.06 2.69
CA PHE A 77 -2.67 -5.71 2.86
C PHE A 77 -3.75 -5.36 1.82
N ALA A 78 -3.59 -5.79 0.56
CA ALA A 78 -4.64 -5.64 -0.47
C ALA A 78 -5.95 -6.33 -0.06
N LYS A 79 -5.88 -7.55 0.50
CA LYS A 79 -7.05 -8.28 1.04
C LYS A 79 -7.68 -7.53 2.23
N HIS A 80 -6.85 -7.01 3.13
CA HIS A 80 -7.33 -6.18 4.24
C HIS A 80 -8.08 -4.93 3.72
N LEU A 81 -7.51 -4.20 2.76
CA LEU A 81 -8.17 -3.05 2.13
C LEU A 81 -9.47 -3.45 1.43
N HIS A 82 -9.53 -4.61 0.78
CA HIS A 82 -10.75 -5.12 0.16
C HIS A 82 -11.87 -5.24 1.20
N LYS A 83 -11.60 -5.85 2.36
CA LYS A 83 -12.57 -5.95 3.46
C LYS A 83 -13.00 -4.57 3.97
N VAL A 84 -12.05 -3.73 4.37
CA VAL A 84 -12.33 -2.40 4.98
C VAL A 84 -13.09 -1.47 4.03
N ARG A 85 -12.78 -1.52 2.73
CA ARG A 85 -13.40 -0.64 1.73
C ARG A 85 -14.75 -1.15 1.27
N ARG A 86 -14.97 -2.47 1.26
CA ARG A 86 -16.28 -3.06 1.00
C ARG A 86 -17.31 -2.64 2.05
N GLU A 87 -16.90 -2.57 3.31
CA GLU A 87 -17.73 -2.05 4.42
C GLU A 87 -18.13 -0.57 4.20
N ARG A 88 -17.37 0.16 3.37
CA ARG A 88 -17.66 1.56 2.96
C ARG A 88 -18.32 1.68 1.59
N GLY A 89 -18.81 0.57 1.02
CA GLY A 89 -19.48 0.56 -0.28
C GLY A 89 -18.54 0.66 -1.49
N LEU A 90 -17.22 0.72 -1.30
CA LEU A 90 -16.25 0.73 -2.38
C LEU A 90 -15.98 -0.71 -2.86
N ARG A 91 -16.08 -0.94 -4.17
CA ARG A 91 -15.99 -2.27 -4.79
C ARG A 91 -14.73 -2.46 -5.63
N GLY A 92 -14.28 -3.71 -5.71
CA GLY A 92 -13.21 -4.18 -6.58
C GLY A 92 -11.96 -4.65 -5.81
N ALA A 93 -11.04 -5.25 -6.55
CA ALA A 93 -9.72 -5.58 -6.04
C ALA A 93 -8.81 -4.34 -6.04
N TRP A 94 -7.85 -4.36 -5.11
CA TRP A 94 -6.85 -3.32 -4.93
C TRP A 94 -5.49 -3.84 -5.36
N VAL A 95 -4.75 -2.99 -6.08
CA VAL A 95 -3.41 -3.30 -6.60
C VAL A 95 -2.40 -2.68 -5.66
N MET A 96 -1.65 -3.53 -4.94
CA MET A 96 -0.60 -3.11 -4.03
C MET A 96 0.78 -3.44 -4.60
N SER A 97 1.82 -2.78 -4.10
CA SER A 97 3.21 -3.06 -4.45
C SER A 97 4.08 -2.77 -3.23
N PRO A 98 5.08 -3.62 -2.91
CA PRO A 98 5.99 -3.36 -1.80
C PRO A 98 7.00 -2.25 -2.10
N LEU A 99 7.31 -2.02 -3.38
CA LEU A 99 8.16 -0.90 -3.82
C LEU A 99 7.34 0.09 -4.62
N GLN A 100 7.87 1.29 -4.82
CA GLN A 100 7.19 2.32 -5.60
C GLN A 100 7.07 1.88 -7.07
N PRO A 101 5.86 1.61 -7.58
CA PRO A 101 5.72 1.13 -8.94
C PRO A 101 5.79 2.31 -9.92
N PRO A 102 6.37 2.11 -11.12
CA PRO A 102 6.21 3.07 -12.20
C PRO A 102 4.76 3.05 -12.67
N LEU A 103 4.22 4.24 -12.96
CA LEU A 103 2.85 4.36 -13.47
C LEU A 103 2.90 4.37 -15.00
N PRO A 104 2.12 3.51 -15.68
CA PRO A 104 1.89 3.70 -17.11
C PRO A 104 1.18 5.05 -17.28
N ARG A 105 1.61 5.87 -18.25
CA ARG A 105 1.38 7.34 -18.37
C ARG A 105 -0.08 7.85 -18.49
N LEU A 106 -1.08 7.15 -17.95
CA LEU A 106 -2.51 7.50 -17.99
C LEU A 106 -3.06 7.62 -16.56
N ARG A 107 -3.84 8.68 -16.25
CA ARG A 107 -4.78 8.93 -15.12
C ARG A 107 -4.76 7.97 -13.91
N LEU A 108 -3.58 7.60 -13.46
CA LEU A 108 -3.32 6.70 -12.36
C LEU A 108 -2.54 7.49 -11.34
N CYS A 109 -2.83 7.22 -10.08
CA CYS A 109 -2.06 7.70 -8.96
C CYS A 109 -1.53 6.50 -8.18
N ARG A 110 -0.44 6.75 -7.45
CA ARG A 110 0.06 5.85 -6.43
C ARG A 110 -0.13 6.49 -5.07
N ILE A 111 -0.64 5.72 -4.12
CA ILE A 111 -0.86 6.18 -2.75
C ILE A 111 0.04 5.33 -1.85
N PRO A 112 0.99 5.93 -1.13
CA PRO A 112 1.72 5.20 -0.13
C PRO A 112 0.78 4.87 1.03
N HIS A 113 0.91 3.69 1.64
CA HIS A 113 0.23 3.29 2.87
C HIS A 113 1.29 3.02 3.91
N LEU A 114 1.13 3.64 5.08
CA LEU A 114 2.03 3.48 6.22
C LEU A 114 1.56 2.29 7.03
N VAL A 115 2.38 1.22 7.07
CA VAL A 115 2.01 -0.05 7.69
C VAL A 115 3.08 -0.45 8.69
N THR A 116 2.67 -1.00 9.83
CA THR A 116 3.59 -1.69 10.75
C THR A 116 3.47 -3.19 10.49
N ALA A 117 4.58 -3.85 10.21
CA ALA A 117 4.61 -5.28 9.92
C ALA A 117 5.77 -5.94 10.67
N ALA A 118 5.62 -7.21 11.03
CA ALA A 118 6.72 -8.00 11.56
C ALA A 118 7.70 -8.33 10.43
N GLY A 119 8.99 -8.11 10.67
CA GLY A 119 10.07 -8.54 9.81
C GLY A 119 10.33 -10.05 9.91
N PRO A 120 11.24 -10.59 9.07
CA PRO A 120 11.60 -12.01 9.11
C PRO A 120 12.20 -12.45 10.45
N ASP A 121 12.82 -11.53 11.17
CA ASP A 121 13.39 -11.69 12.51
C ASP A 121 12.34 -11.56 13.64
N GLY A 122 11.06 -11.33 13.28
CA GLY A 122 9.99 -11.06 14.22
C GLY A 122 9.95 -9.62 14.75
N ALA A 123 10.91 -8.76 14.38
CA ALA A 123 10.94 -7.38 14.83
C ALA A 123 9.89 -6.54 14.09
N TRP A 124 9.15 -5.70 14.80
CA TRP A 124 8.18 -4.80 14.18
C TRP A 124 8.85 -3.63 13.47
N GLN A 125 8.49 -3.42 12.21
CA GLN A 125 9.02 -2.34 11.39
C GLN A 125 7.90 -1.55 10.72
N ASP A 126 8.09 -0.24 10.57
CA ASP A 126 7.21 0.60 9.77
C ASP A 126 7.70 0.62 8.32
N VAL A 127 6.82 0.24 7.40
CA VAL A 127 7.09 0.11 5.98
C VAL A 127 6.06 0.90 5.16
N VAL A 128 6.39 1.15 3.91
CA VAL A 128 5.46 1.75 2.93
C VAL A 128 5.04 0.68 1.94
N LEU A 129 3.73 0.53 1.76
CA LEU A 129 3.16 -0.21 0.64
C LEU A 129 2.50 0.77 -0.32
N TRP A 130 2.68 0.58 -1.61
CA TRP A 130 2.15 1.46 -2.63
C TRP A 130 0.89 0.87 -3.22
N GLU A 131 -0.20 1.61 -3.16
CA GLU A 131 -1.41 1.26 -3.87
C GLU A 131 -1.47 1.98 -5.21
N VAL A 132 -1.83 1.28 -6.28
CA VAL A 132 -2.11 1.88 -7.59
C VAL A 132 -3.61 1.92 -7.81
N MET A 133 -4.13 3.09 -8.17
CA MET A 133 -5.53 3.25 -8.54
C MET A 133 -5.72 4.41 -9.53
N THR A 134 -6.92 4.51 -10.09
CA THR A 134 -7.34 5.67 -10.90
C THR A 134 -7.63 6.87 -10.01
N GLU A 135 -7.45 8.09 -10.54
CA GLU A 135 -7.86 9.34 -9.87
C GLU A 135 -9.32 9.30 -9.39
N ALA A 136 -10.26 8.81 -10.21
CA ALA A 136 -11.67 8.71 -9.81
C ALA A 136 -11.90 7.82 -8.56
N ARG A 137 -11.21 6.67 -8.49
CA ARG A 137 -11.22 5.80 -7.29
C ARG A 137 -10.59 6.49 -6.09
N PHE A 138 -9.56 7.29 -6.31
CA PHE A 138 -8.88 8.02 -5.26
C PHE A 138 -9.76 9.12 -4.67
N THR A 139 -10.42 9.92 -5.51
CA THR A 139 -11.43 10.91 -5.09
C THR A 139 -12.57 10.22 -4.34
N ALA A 140 -13.11 9.11 -4.85
CA ALA A 140 -14.16 8.35 -4.16
C ALA A 140 -13.70 7.79 -2.80
N TRP A 141 -12.45 7.32 -2.70
CA TRP A 141 -11.89 6.86 -1.44
C TRP A 141 -11.72 7.99 -0.43
N LEU A 142 -11.16 9.13 -0.85
CA LEU A 142 -10.91 10.27 0.02
C LEU A 142 -12.20 11.01 0.40
N GLY A 143 -13.23 10.94 -0.45
CA GLY A 143 -14.49 11.67 -0.31
C GLY A 143 -14.41 13.13 -0.76
N ARG A 144 -13.29 13.53 -1.39
CA ARG A 144 -13.02 14.86 -1.94
C ARG A 144 -11.90 14.79 -2.98
N GLU A 145 -11.78 15.83 -3.78
CA GLU A 145 -10.62 16.00 -4.66
C GLU A 145 -9.32 16.01 -3.83
N PRO A 146 -8.31 15.25 -4.25
CA PRO A 146 -7.06 15.19 -3.52
C PRO A 146 -6.25 16.47 -3.71
N VAL A 147 -5.94 17.10 -2.58
CA VAL A 147 -4.98 18.21 -2.52
C VAL A 147 -3.68 17.69 -1.93
N GLY A 148 -2.53 18.08 -2.50
CA GLY A 148 -1.23 17.85 -1.87
C GLY A 148 -0.65 16.43 -2.00
N LEU A 149 -1.01 15.68 -3.06
CA LEU A 149 -0.25 14.46 -3.39
C LEU A 149 1.20 14.78 -3.78
N ALA A 150 1.41 15.91 -4.45
CA ALA A 150 2.74 16.35 -4.85
C ALA A 150 3.63 16.51 -3.61
N GLY A 151 4.78 15.83 -3.61
CA GLY A 151 5.74 15.87 -2.51
C GLY A 151 5.44 14.94 -1.34
N LEU A 152 4.33 14.18 -1.33
CA LEU A 152 4.06 13.18 -0.29
C LEU A 152 5.18 12.13 -0.23
N ASP A 153 5.67 11.68 -1.39
CA ASP A 153 6.79 10.73 -1.51
C ASP A 153 8.03 11.20 -0.74
N ALA A 154 8.38 12.48 -0.86
CA ALA A 154 9.54 13.09 -0.19
C ALA A 154 9.37 13.17 1.34
N ARG A 155 8.13 13.13 1.83
CA ARG A 155 7.80 13.21 3.26
C ARG A 155 7.71 11.83 3.92
N LEU A 156 7.70 10.74 3.16
CA LEU A 156 7.53 9.38 3.69
C LEU A 156 8.51 9.02 4.81
N PRO A 157 9.83 9.30 4.71
CA PRO A 157 10.74 8.98 5.81
C PRO A 157 10.36 9.67 7.12
N ARG A 158 9.92 10.94 7.04
CA ARG A 158 9.49 11.71 8.22
C ARG A 158 8.16 11.19 8.77
N LEU A 159 7.23 10.80 7.90
CA LEU A 159 5.95 10.18 8.29
C LEU A 159 6.15 8.81 8.98
N LEU A 160 7.07 7.98 8.49
CA LEU A 160 7.43 6.73 9.15
C LEU A 160 8.09 6.98 10.51
N GLY A 161 8.98 7.98 10.59
CA GLY A 161 9.57 8.41 11.86
C GLY A 161 8.52 8.88 12.87
N LEU A 162 7.53 9.66 12.42
CA LEU A 162 6.41 10.11 13.25
C LEU A 162 5.56 8.92 13.72
N ARG A 163 5.27 7.96 12.83
CA ARG A 163 4.52 6.74 13.18
C ARG A 163 5.25 5.91 14.23
N ARG A 164 6.56 5.71 14.07
CA ARG A 164 7.41 5.04 15.05
C ARG A 164 7.37 5.74 16.39
N ALA A 165 7.62 7.06 16.40
CA ALA A 165 7.61 7.84 17.64
C ALA A 165 6.25 7.84 18.35
N ALA A 166 5.14 7.85 17.59
CA ALA A 166 3.80 7.73 18.16
C ALA A 166 3.57 6.37 18.82
N ARG A 167 3.96 5.28 18.16
CA ARG A 167 3.86 3.92 18.69
C ARG A 167 4.72 3.73 19.94
N ASP A 168 5.94 4.26 19.91
CA ASP A 168 6.92 4.07 20.97
C ASP A 168 6.73 5.09 22.13
N GLY A 169 5.74 5.99 22.04
CA GLY A 169 5.42 6.97 23.08
C GLY A 169 6.46 8.09 23.23
N THR A 170 7.24 8.37 22.20
CA THR A 170 8.38 9.30 22.24
C THR A 170 8.12 10.65 21.57
N LEU A 171 6.86 10.95 21.25
CA LEU A 171 6.49 12.24 20.67
C LEU A 171 6.66 13.38 21.70
N PRO A 172 7.19 14.55 21.30
CA PRO A 172 7.33 15.68 22.20
C PRO A 172 5.96 16.26 22.58
N ASP A 173 5.84 16.79 23.79
CA ASP A 173 4.61 17.44 24.25
C ASP A 173 4.42 18.82 23.61
N THR A 174 3.74 18.85 22.47
CA THR A 174 3.42 20.06 21.72
C THR A 174 1.93 20.08 21.37
N GLN A 175 1.37 21.25 21.09
CA GLN A 175 -0.05 21.36 20.69
C GLN A 175 -0.38 20.49 19.46
N ALA A 176 0.51 20.45 18.46
CA ALA A 176 0.33 19.61 17.27
C ALA A 176 0.35 18.11 17.62
N VAL A 177 1.24 17.67 18.51
CA VAL A 177 1.29 16.27 18.96
C VAL A 177 0.03 15.90 19.76
N ARG A 178 -0.46 16.77 20.63
CA ARG A 178 -1.73 16.53 21.35
C ARG A 178 -2.91 16.38 20.39
N ALA A 179 -2.98 17.23 19.36
CA ALA A 179 -3.98 17.11 18.31
C ALA A 179 -3.86 15.78 17.52
N LEU A 180 -2.63 15.35 17.20
CA LEU A 180 -2.39 14.04 16.59
C LEU A 180 -2.85 12.91 17.52
N GLN A 181 -2.48 12.93 18.79
CA GLN A 181 -2.84 11.90 19.77
C GLN A 181 -4.36 11.75 19.90
N GLU A 182 -5.10 12.85 19.89
CA GLU A 182 -6.57 12.81 19.91
C GLU A 182 -7.13 12.07 18.68
N LEU A 183 -6.63 12.38 17.48
CA LEU A 183 -7.02 11.66 16.26
C LEU A 183 -6.68 10.17 16.32
N LEU A 184 -5.55 9.82 16.93
CA LEU A 184 -5.08 8.44 17.05
C LEU A 184 -5.83 7.61 18.10
N ARG A 185 -6.69 8.21 18.94
CA ARG A 185 -7.54 7.46 19.89
C ARG A 185 -8.49 6.48 19.18
N THR A 186 -8.91 6.81 17.97
CA THR A 186 -9.90 6.03 17.19
C THR A 186 -9.41 5.63 15.80
N ARG A 187 -8.19 6.04 15.43
CA ARG A 187 -7.65 5.87 14.08
C ARG A 187 -6.17 5.48 14.14
N CYS A 188 -5.66 4.95 13.04
CA CYS A 188 -4.22 4.75 12.86
C CYS A 188 -3.59 5.90 12.07
N LEU A 189 -2.30 6.15 12.28
CA LEU A 189 -1.52 7.07 11.47
C LEU A 189 -1.36 6.47 10.06
N SER A 190 -2.23 6.91 9.15
CA SER A 190 -2.32 6.44 7.77
C SER A 190 -2.20 7.62 6.81
N THR A 191 -1.87 7.33 5.55
CA THR A 191 -1.85 8.35 4.51
C THR A 191 -3.19 9.05 4.33
N ARG A 192 -4.30 8.34 4.57
CA ARG A 192 -5.62 8.98 4.60
C ARG A 192 -5.69 10.09 5.65
N LEU A 193 -5.22 9.82 6.86
CA LEU A 193 -5.19 10.80 7.95
C LEU A 193 -4.31 12.00 7.59
N VAL A 194 -3.16 11.75 6.95
CA VAL A 194 -2.26 12.81 6.43
C VAL A 194 -2.98 13.71 5.43
N LEU A 195 -3.67 13.09 4.46
CA LEU A 195 -4.42 13.82 3.43
C LEU A 195 -5.68 14.49 3.96
N GLU A 196 -6.28 13.99 5.03
CA GLU A 196 -7.44 14.59 5.70
C GLU A 196 -7.02 15.86 6.47
N HIS A 197 -5.82 15.88 7.07
CA HIS A 197 -5.33 16.96 7.94
C HIS A 197 -3.97 17.53 7.50
N PRO A 198 -3.83 18.07 6.27
CA PRO A 198 -2.53 18.45 5.71
C PRO A 198 -1.77 19.45 6.60
N ASN A 199 -2.42 20.51 7.08
CA ASN A 199 -1.78 21.54 7.93
C ASN A 199 -1.19 20.98 9.22
N LEU A 200 -1.88 20.01 9.85
CA LEU A 200 -1.39 19.37 11.07
C LEU A 200 -0.08 18.62 10.78
N PHE A 201 -0.05 17.86 9.68
CA PHE A 201 1.14 17.09 9.30
C PHE A 201 2.28 17.97 8.80
N GLU A 202 2.01 19.11 8.17
CA GLU A 202 3.06 20.11 7.91
C GLU A 202 3.74 20.53 9.21
N SER A 203 2.97 20.95 10.22
CA SER A 203 3.52 21.38 11.52
C SER A 203 4.28 20.26 12.22
N LEU A 204 3.79 19.02 12.18
CA LEU A 204 4.45 17.87 12.82
C LEU A 204 5.79 17.51 12.17
N ILE A 205 5.91 17.72 10.87
CA ILE A 205 7.08 17.33 10.08
C ILE A 205 8.17 18.41 10.10
N THR A 206 7.82 19.68 10.27
CA THR A 206 8.76 20.81 10.38
C THR A 206 9.34 20.99 11.79
N LEU A 207 8.65 20.51 12.84
CA LEU A 207 9.13 20.58 14.24
C LEU A 207 10.52 19.97 14.48
N LYS A 208 11.02 19.13 13.57
CA LYS A 208 12.34 18.48 13.69
C LYS A 208 13.49 19.34 13.16
N GLU A 209 13.23 20.43 12.45
CA GLU A 209 14.29 21.30 11.87
C GLU A 209 14.74 22.43 12.81
N ALA A 210 14.08 22.62 13.95
CA ALA A 210 14.35 23.70 14.91
C ALA A 210 15.17 23.28 16.15
N ARG A 211 15.86 22.12 16.10
CA ARG A 211 16.77 21.63 17.14
C ARG A 211 18.08 21.21 16.51
#